data_AF-A0A7Y0CMC2-F1
#
_entry.id   AF-A0A7Y0CMC2-F1
#
_cell.length_a   1.000
_cell.length_b   1.000
_cell.length_c   1.000
_cell.angle_alpha   90.00
_cell.angle_beta   90.00
_cell.angle_gamma   90.00
#
_symmetry.space_group_name_H-M   'P 1'
#
loop_
_entity.id
_entity.type
_entity.pdbx_description
1 polymer ?
#
loop_
_entity_poly.entity_id
_entity_poly.type
_entity_poly.pdbx_seq_one_letter_code
_entity_poly.pdbx_strand_id
1 'polypeptide(L)'
;MKEFSIKKPASIKGYPIHRMVAALTNGAPHLWRDNGDTLTIRTAAPLDAQGLVLPEVPAGELRLFSLRACVASKVRGRHIYPPRGDHAARQAWLGKQGLRHGFEVVAVHCTSDIARVSDQSGRNFTLDATDFTGVLKVTDATAFQAALRAGVGSTGKAFGFSLLSI
;
A
#
# COMPACT_ATOMS: atom_id res chain seq x y z
N MET A 1 0.61 -9.37 -14.08
CA MET A 1 1.23 -8.24 -13.35
C MET A 1 2.45 -8.76 -12.62
N LYS A 2 3.54 -7.99 -12.56
CA LYS A 2 4.78 -8.39 -11.88
C LYS A 2 5.12 -7.42 -10.76
N GLU A 3 5.90 -7.90 -9.81
CA GLU A 3 6.55 -7.13 -8.77
C GLU A 3 8.06 -7.10 -9.01
N PHE A 4 8.66 -5.93 -8.88
CA PHE A 4 10.06 -5.66 -9.12
C PHE A 4 10.68 -5.06 -7.85
N SER A 5 11.91 -5.42 -7.57
CA SER A 5 12.72 -4.79 -6.51
C SER A 5 13.88 -4.04 -7.17
N ILE A 6 13.93 -2.72 -6.97
CA ILE A 6 14.93 -1.86 -7.59
C ILE A 6 15.77 -1.19 -6.49
N LYS A 7 17.09 -1.20 -6.63
CA LYS A 7 17.98 -0.46 -5.73
C LYS A 7 17.83 1.04 -5.95
N LYS A 8 17.88 1.83 -4.87
CA LYS A 8 17.92 3.29 -4.93
C LYS A 8 18.85 3.87 -3.87
N PRO A 9 19.38 5.08 -4.07
CA PRO A 9 20.00 5.84 -2.99
C PRO A 9 19.00 6.06 -1.85
N ALA A 10 19.40 5.77 -0.61
CA ALA A 10 18.55 5.94 0.57
C ALA A 10 18.14 7.41 0.83
N SER A 11 18.86 8.37 0.23
CA SER A 11 18.55 9.80 0.28
C SER A 11 17.32 10.19 -0.54
N ILE A 12 16.94 9.41 -1.55
CA ILE A 12 15.75 9.69 -2.37
C ILE A 12 14.52 9.15 -1.65
N LYS A 13 13.60 10.04 -1.29
CA LYS A 13 12.37 9.75 -0.54
C LYS A 13 11.19 10.57 -1.06
N GLY A 14 9.97 10.14 -0.77
CA GLY A 14 8.75 10.94 -1.01
C GLY A 14 8.40 11.11 -2.50
N TYR A 15 7.88 12.28 -2.86
CA TYR A 15 7.29 12.54 -4.18
C TYR A 15 8.24 12.37 -5.38
N PRO A 16 9.57 12.65 -5.30
CA PRO A 16 10.51 12.29 -6.35
C PRO A 16 10.45 10.82 -6.77
N ILE A 17 10.23 9.88 -5.83
CA ILE A 17 10.07 8.46 -6.14
C ILE A 17 8.83 8.26 -7.02
N HIS A 18 7.70 8.88 -6.68
CA HIS A 18 6.48 8.77 -7.49
C HIS A 18 6.70 9.22 -8.94
N ARG A 19 7.40 10.33 -9.16
CA ARG A 19 7.72 10.79 -10.53
C ARG A 19 8.60 9.79 -11.27
N MET A 20 9.61 9.24 -10.60
CA MET A 20 10.49 8.23 -11.20
C MET A 20 9.73 6.96 -11.58
N VAL A 21 8.87 6.46 -10.69
CA VAL A 21 8.05 5.26 -10.97
C VAL A 21 7.08 5.55 -12.12
N ALA A 22 6.40 6.69 -12.10
CA ALA A 22 5.48 7.07 -13.17
C ALA A 22 6.17 7.16 -14.53
N ALA A 23 7.39 7.70 -14.59
CA ALA A 23 8.21 7.74 -15.80
C ALA A 23 8.65 6.33 -16.24
N LEU A 24 9.14 5.51 -15.29
CA LEU A 24 9.59 4.14 -15.55
C LEU A 24 8.47 3.26 -16.09
N THR A 25 7.23 3.45 -15.62
CA THR A 25 6.07 2.70 -16.10
C THR A 25 5.37 3.37 -17.28
N ASN A 26 5.93 4.43 -17.86
CA ASN A 26 5.33 5.23 -18.93
C ASN A 26 3.86 5.60 -18.64
N GLY A 27 3.57 6.03 -17.41
CA GLY A 27 2.22 6.40 -16.96
C GLY A 27 1.27 5.23 -16.70
N ALA A 28 1.67 3.98 -16.93
CA ALA A 28 0.82 2.82 -16.64
C ALA A 28 0.50 2.73 -15.13
N PRO A 29 -0.66 2.14 -14.76
CA PRO A 29 -1.02 1.92 -13.37
C PRO A 29 0.07 1.16 -12.60
N HIS A 30 0.38 1.66 -11.41
CA HIS A 30 1.44 1.10 -10.58
C HIS A 30 1.17 1.33 -9.09
N LEU A 31 1.73 0.44 -8.28
CA LEU A 31 1.92 0.62 -6.83
C LEU A 31 3.41 0.60 -6.55
N TRP A 32 3.81 1.28 -5.49
CA TRP A 32 5.19 1.20 -5.03
C TRP A 32 5.28 1.31 -3.51
N ARG A 33 6.38 0.84 -2.96
CA ARG A 33 6.73 0.98 -1.54
C ARG A 33 8.22 1.27 -1.40
N ASP A 34 8.54 2.35 -0.71
CA ASP A 34 9.91 2.67 -0.32
C ASP A 34 10.33 1.80 0.87
N ASN A 35 11.38 0.99 0.69
CA ASN A 35 11.94 0.12 1.71
C ASN A 35 13.30 0.63 2.24
N GLY A 36 13.67 1.89 1.95
CA GLY A 36 14.96 2.47 2.32
C GLY A 36 15.95 2.51 1.16
N ASP A 37 16.82 1.51 1.06
CA ASP A 37 17.79 1.36 -0.03
C ASP A 37 17.23 0.62 -1.26
N THR A 38 16.01 0.10 -1.14
CA THR A 38 15.27 -0.55 -2.22
C THR A 38 13.87 0.02 -2.37
N LEU A 39 13.30 -0.21 -3.55
CA LEU A 39 11.95 0.20 -3.95
C LEU A 39 11.24 -1.02 -4.51
N THR A 40 10.11 -1.38 -3.91
CA THR A 40 9.19 -2.35 -4.51
C THR A 40 8.29 -1.61 -5.50
N ILE A 41 8.16 -2.12 -6.73
CA ILE A 41 7.24 -1.61 -7.75
C ILE A 41 6.37 -2.76 -8.24
N ARG A 42 5.06 -2.54 -8.28
CA ARG A 42 4.11 -3.51 -8.84
C ARG A 42 3.38 -2.87 -10.00
N THR A 43 3.54 -3.43 -11.20
CA THR A 43 2.94 -2.89 -12.43
C THR A 43 2.74 -3.96 -13.50
N ALA A 44 1.84 -3.69 -14.44
CA ALA A 44 1.68 -4.48 -15.65
C ALA A 44 2.59 -4.00 -16.80
N ALA A 45 3.17 -2.80 -16.69
CA ALA A 45 4.12 -2.30 -17.69
C ALA A 45 5.34 -3.22 -17.76
N PRO A 46 5.85 -3.51 -18.97
CA PRO A 46 7.11 -4.22 -19.11
C PRO A 46 8.25 -3.34 -18.60
N LEU A 47 9.04 -3.87 -17.69
CA LEU A 47 10.27 -3.23 -17.21
C LEU A 47 11.46 -4.11 -17.61
N ASP A 48 12.58 -3.48 -17.98
CA ASP A 48 13.85 -4.15 -18.23
C ASP A 48 14.54 -4.50 -16.91
N ALA A 49 13.90 -5.39 -16.15
CA ALA A 49 14.34 -5.89 -14.86
C ALA A 49 13.71 -7.25 -14.58
N GLN A 50 14.38 -8.06 -13.76
CA GLN A 50 13.79 -9.30 -13.27
C GLN A 50 12.62 -8.98 -12.33
N GLY A 51 11.41 -9.43 -12.70
CA GLY A 51 10.20 -9.26 -11.91
C GLY A 51 9.59 -10.61 -11.55
N LEU A 52 9.02 -10.68 -10.34
CA LEU A 52 8.28 -11.83 -9.84
C LEU A 52 6.83 -11.72 -10.25
N VAL A 53 6.25 -12.83 -10.73
CA VAL A 53 4.81 -12.90 -10.98
C VAL A 53 4.10 -12.92 -9.62
N LEU A 54 3.03 -12.13 -9.49
CA LEU A 54 2.23 -12.16 -8.27
C LEU A 54 1.61 -13.55 -8.07
N PRO A 55 1.67 -14.11 -6.85
CA PRO A 55 1.11 -15.43 -6.59
C PRO A 55 -0.42 -15.39 -6.72
N GLU A 56 -0.98 -16.46 -7.31
CA GLU A 56 -2.39 -16.76 -7.15
C GLU A 56 -2.60 -17.36 -5.76
N VAL A 57 -3.59 -16.85 -5.02
CA VAL A 57 -3.87 -17.29 -3.65
C VAL A 57 -5.34 -17.71 -3.58
N PRO A 58 -5.63 -19.01 -3.40
CA PRO A 58 -6.98 -19.51 -3.34
C PRO A 58 -7.70 -19.05 -2.06
N ALA A 59 -9.03 -19.05 -2.11
CA ALA A 59 -9.85 -18.84 -0.91
C ALA A 59 -9.60 -19.95 0.12
N GLY A 60 -9.60 -19.58 1.39
CA GLY A 60 -9.27 -20.45 2.52
C GLY A 60 -7.82 -20.37 2.98
N GLU A 61 -6.89 -19.87 2.13
CA GLU A 61 -5.46 -19.87 2.45
C GLU A 61 -5.08 -18.73 3.41
N LEU A 62 -4.19 -19.05 4.35
CA LEU A 62 -3.58 -18.09 5.28
C LEU A 62 -2.30 -17.50 4.70
N ARG A 63 -2.14 -16.18 4.80
CA ARG A 63 -0.91 -15.48 4.43
C ARG A 63 -0.48 -14.50 5.50
N LEU A 64 0.82 -14.48 5.78
CA LEU A 64 1.43 -13.35 6.45
C LEU A 64 1.38 -12.14 5.51
N PHE A 65 1.17 -10.96 6.05
CA PHE A 65 1.14 -9.76 5.23
C PHE A 65 1.80 -8.56 5.91
N SER A 66 2.18 -7.59 5.07
CA SER A 66 2.50 -6.23 5.49
C SER A 66 1.80 -5.20 4.60
N LEU A 67 1.36 -4.10 5.19
CA LEU A 67 0.67 -3.01 4.50
C LEU A 67 0.95 -1.67 5.20
N ARG A 68 1.53 -0.71 4.47
CA ARG A 68 1.49 0.70 4.87
C ARG A 68 0.27 1.37 4.26
N ALA A 69 -0.62 1.88 5.10
CA ALA A 69 -1.87 2.50 4.66
C ALA A 69 -2.12 3.85 5.34
N CYS A 70 -2.81 4.73 4.62
CA CYS A 70 -3.36 5.96 5.16
C CYS A 70 -4.77 5.65 5.64
N VAL A 71 -4.93 5.49 6.95
CA VAL A 71 -6.20 5.19 7.58
C VAL A 71 -6.99 6.49 7.68
N ALA A 72 -7.97 6.64 6.79
CA ALA A 72 -8.78 7.83 6.70
C ALA A 72 -10.24 7.50 6.45
N SER A 73 -11.12 8.29 7.05
CA SER A 73 -12.52 8.44 6.64
C SER A 73 -12.71 9.74 5.89
N LYS A 74 -13.73 9.82 5.02
CA LYS A 74 -14.13 11.07 4.37
C LYS A 74 -15.32 11.67 5.10
N VAL A 75 -15.17 12.89 5.59
CA VAL A 75 -16.25 13.67 6.23
C VAL A 75 -16.33 15.01 5.52
N ARG A 76 -17.47 15.30 4.87
CA ARG A 76 -17.70 16.53 4.10
C ARG A 76 -16.54 16.86 3.13
N GLY A 77 -16.09 15.84 2.39
CA GLY A 77 -15.01 15.96 1.41
C GLY A 77 -13.58 16.03 1.99
N ARG A 78 -13.41 16.04 3.31
CA ARG A 78 -12.09 16.08 3.97
C ARG A 78 -11.70 14.71 4.52
N HIS A 79 -10.41 14.39 4.45
CA HIS A 79 -9.85 13.22 5.10
C HIS A 79 -9.70 13.47 6.61
N ILE A 80 -10.24 12.56 7.42
CA ILE A 80 -10.11 12.56 8.87
C ILE A 80 -9.36 11.29 9.27
N TYR A 81 -8.31 11.45 10.07
CA TYR A 81 -7.46 10.36 10.54
C TYR A 81 -7.81 10.02 11.99
N PRO A 82 -7.79 8.73 12.39
CA PRO A 82 -7.93 8.37 13.80
C PRO A 82 -6.75 8.91 14.63
N PRO A 83 -6.94 9.26 15.92
CA PRO A 83 -5.85 9.63 16.82
C PRO A 83 -4.76 8.55 16.83
N ARG A 84 -3.48 8.90 16.97
CA ARG A 84 -2.35 7.95 16.80
C ARG A 84 -2.51 6.65 17.61
N GLY A 85 -2.90 6.73 18.88
CA GLY A 85 -3.07 5.57 19.76
C GLY A 85 -4.35 4.73 19.53
N ASP A 86 -5.23 5.12 18.60
CA ASP A 86 -6.48 4.41 18.35
C ASP A 86 -6.25 3.19 17.45
N HIS A 87 -5.72 2.12 18.07
CA HIS A 87 -5.49 0.84 17.40
C HIS A 87 -6.81 0.17 16.98
N ALA A 88 -7.86 0.32 17.79
CA ALA A 88 -9.17 -0.27 17.52
C ALA A 88 -9.79 0.30 16.23
N ALA A 89 -9.76 1.62 16.03
CA ALA A 89 -10.24 2.25 14.80
C ALA A 89 -9.44 1.81 13.56
N ARG A 90 -8.12 1.63 13.70
CA ARG A 90 -7.24 1.15 12.61
C ARG A 90 -7.51 -0.30 12.24
N GLN A 91 -7.67 -1.17 13.22
CA GLN A 91 -8.04 -2.57 13.01
C GLN A 91 -9.43 -2.68 12.39
N ALA A 92 -10.40 -1.89 12.86
CA ALA A 92 -11.74 -1.83 12.27
C ALA A 92 -11.71 -1.33 10.82
N TRP A 93 -10.87 -0.34 10.50
CA TRP A 93 -10.66 0.10 9.12
C TRP A 93 -10.09 -1.02 8.25
N LEU A 94 -9.05 -1.72 8.73
CA LEU A 94 -8.44 -2.83 7.99
C LEU A 94 -9.43 -3.98 7.78
N GLY A 95 -10.25 -4.31 8.78
CA GLY A 95 -11.32 -5.31 8.66
C GLY A 95 -12.33 -4.94 7.56
N LYS A 96 -12.76 -3.67 7.49
CA LYS A 96 -13.63 -3.18 6.40
C LYS A 96 -12.94 -3.26 5.04
N GLN A 97 -11.64 -2.97 4.97
CA GLN A 97 -10.89 -3.17 3.74
C GLN A 97 -10.83 -4.65 3.35
N GLY A 98 -10.60 -5.55 4.32
CA GLY A 98 -10.59 -6.99 4.10
C GLY A 98 -11.86 -7.49 3.44
N LEU A 99 -13.02 -7.17 4.03
CA LEU A 99 -14.33 -7.55 3.48
C LEU A 99 -14.51 -7.06 2.03
N ARG A 100 -14.06 -5.85 1.73
CA ARG A 100 -14.11 -5.28 0.37
C ARG A 100 -13.14 -5.96 -0.61
N HIS A 101 -12.02 -6.45 -0.11
CA HIS A 101 -10.89 -6.92 -0.90
C HIS A 101 -10.70 -8.45 -0.83
N GLY A 102 -11.69 -9.20 -0.36
CA GLY A 102 -11.68 -10.66 -0.38
C GLY A 102 -10.73 -11.30 0.64
N PHE A 103 -10.51 -10.67 1.80
CA PHE A 103 -9.78 -11.30 2.90
C PHE A 103 -10.38 -10.98 4.27
N GLU A 104 -10.17 -11.86 5.24
CA GLU A 104 -10.42 -11.59 6.66
C GLU A 104 -9.09 -11.45 7.41
N VAL A 105 -9.04 -10.58 8.40
CA VAL A 105 -7.84 -10.41 9.25
C VAL A 105 -7.94 -11.42 10.39
N VAL A 106 -6.95 -12.30 10.49
CA VAL A 106 -6.88 -13.34 11.54
C VAL A 106 -6.13 -12.81 12.77
N ALA A 107 -5.00 -12.14 12.53
CA ALA A 107 -4.20 -11.50 13.58
C ALA A 107 -3.53 -10.26 12.99
N VAL A 108 -3.43 -9.17 13.76
CA VAL A 108 -2.79 -7.94 13.27
C VAL A 108 -2.15 -7.15 14.39
N HIS A 109 -0.93 -6.69 14.14
CA HIS A 109 -0.28 -5.61 14.86
C HIS A 109 -0.30 -4.36 13.99
N CYS A 110 -0.49 -3.19 14.61
CA CYS A 110 -0.38 -1.93 13.91
C CYS A 110 0.38 -0.88 14.71
N THR A 111 1.26 -0.16 14.03
CA THR A 111 1.93 1.04 14.52
C THR A 111 1.47 2.23 13.69
N SER A 112 1.39 3.41 14.30
CA SER A 112 0.91 4.62 13.63
C SER A 112 1.89 5.78 13.74
N ASP A 113 2.06 6.47 12.63
CA ASP A 113 2.84 7.69 12.52
C ASP A 113 2.14 8.73 11.63
N ILE A 114 2.77 9.89 11.50
CA ILE A 114 2.34 10.95 10.60
C ILE A 114 3.42 11.12 9.53
N ALA A 115 3.09 10.77 8.29
CA ALA A 115 3.95 11.06 7.15
C ALA A 115 3.78 12.53 6.75
N ARG A 116 4.87 13.31 6.86
CA ARG A 116 4.97 14.65 6.29
C ARG A 116 5.40 14.53 4.83
N VAL A 117 4.59 15.04 3.92
CA VAL A 117 4.80 14.90 2.49
C VAL A 117 4.63 16.24 1.78
N SER A 118 5.23 16.34 0.60
CA SER A 118 5.09 17.49 -0.29
C SER A 118 4.60 16.99 -1.64
N ASP A 119 3.67 17.72 -2.27
CA ASP A 119 3.26 17.40 -3.65
C ASP A 119 4.20 18.01 -4.71
N GLN A 120 3.83 17.88 -5.99
CA GLN A 120 4.58 18.46 -7.11
C GLN A 120 4.74 19.98 -7.06
N SER A 121 3.82 20.68 -6.39
CA SER A 121 3.84 22.14 -6.26
C SER A 121 4.64 22.61 -5.04
N GLY A 122 5.20 21.67 -4.26
CA GLY A 122 5.91 21.96 -3.02
C GLY A 122 4.98 22.23 -1.84
N ARG A 123 3.67 22.02 -2.00
CA ARG A 123 2.71 22.16 -0.90
C ARG A 123 2.93 21.03 0.11
N ASN A 124 3.16 21.41 1.36
CA ASN A 124 3.35 20.49 2.47
C ASN A 124 2.02 20.11 3.13
N PHE A 125 1.86 18.83 3.45
CA PHE A 125 0.73 18.31 4.21
C PHE A 125 1.09 16.99 4.90
N THR A 126 0.13 16.46 5.66
CA THR A 126 0.32 15.23 6.43
C THR A 126 -0.66 14.14 6.03
N LEU A 127 -0.18 12.90 6.08
CA LEU A 127 -0.97 11.69 5.93
C LEU A 127 -0.85 10.85 7.21
N ASP A 128 -1.92 10.14 7.57
CA ASP A 128 -1.79 9.00 8.47
C ASP A 128 -0.85 7.98 7.83
N ALA A 129 0.07 7.45 8.63
CA ALA A 129 1.00 6.41 8.24
C ALA A 129 0.89 5.25 9.22
N THR A 130 -0.07 4.38 8.95
CA THR A 130 -0.25 3.15 9.73
C THR A 130 0.42 1.99 9.01
N ASP A 131 1.33 1.31 9.72
CA ASP A 131 1.93 0.06 9.28
C ASP A 131 1.20 -1.09 9.94
N PHE A 132 0.64 -1.97 9.11
CA PHE A 132 0.00 -3.21 9.53
C PHE A 132 0.91 -4.38 9.19
N THR A 133 1.07 -5.29 10.14
CA THR A 133 1.70 -6.60 9.94
C THR A 133 0.84 -7.67 10.61
N GLY A 134 0.61 -8.79 9.95
CA GLY A 134 -0.28 -9.78 10.51
C GLY A 134 -0.48 -11.00 9.65
N VAL A 135 -1.57 -11.70 9.94
CA VAL A 135 -2.05 -12.87 9.19
C VAL A 135 -3.45 -12.55 8.67
N LEU A 136 -3.68 -12.81 7.40
CA LEU A 136 -5.00 -12.76 6.77
C LEU A 136 -5.36 -14.14 6.24
N LYS A 137 -6.66 -14.38 6.08
CA LYS A 137 -7.20 -15.51 5.33
C LYS A 137 -7.91 -14.99 4.10
N VAL A 138 -7.60 -15.53 2.94
CA VAL A 138 -8.29 -15.16 1.70
C VAL A 138 -9.71 -15.73 1.74
N THR A 139 -10.71 -14.89 1.47
CA THR A 139 -12.14 -15.29 1.45
C THR A 139 -12.72 -15.27 0.04
N ASP A 140 -12.20 -14.41 -0.84
CA ASP A 140 -12.52 -14.36 -2.27
C ASP A 140 -11.22 -14.15 -3.06
N ALA A 141 -10.79 -15.19 -3.76
CA ALA A 141 -9.54 -15.18 -4.53
C ALA A 141 -9.54 -14.09 -5.61
N THR A 142 -10.66 -13.83 -6.29
CA THR A 142 -10.74 -12.85 -7.37
C THR A 142 -10.62 -11.43 -6.82
N ALA A 143 -11.38 -11.11 -5.78
CA ALA A 143 -11.32 -9.81 -5.12
C ALA A 143 -9.94 -9.57 -4.49
N PHE A 144 -9.33 -10.60 -3.91
CA PHE A 144 -7.98 -10.54 -3.34
C PHE A 144 -6.91 -10.31 -4.40
N GLN A 145 -6.99 -11.00 -5.54
CA GLN A 145 -6.09 -10.76 -6.67
C GLN A 145 -6.23 -9.34 -7.20
N ALA A 146 -7.45 -8.79 -7.27
CA ALA A 146 -7.66 -7.40 -7.63
C ALA A 146 -7.03 -6.43 -6.60
N ALA A 147 -7.11 -6.76 -5.30
CA ALA A 147 -6.50 -5.98 -4.23
C ALA A 147 -4.96 -5.98 -4.30
N LEU A 148 -4.34 -7.12 -4.60
CA LEU A 148 -2.89 -7.18 -4.83
C LEU A 148 -2.49 -6.29 -6.02
N ARG A 149 -3.30 -6.22 -7.08
CA ARG A 149 -2.99 -5.40 -8.25
C ARG A 149 -3.23 -3.91 -8.05
N ALA A 150 -4.32 -3.55 -7.37
CA ALA A 150 -4.81 -2.17 -7.26
C ALA A 150 -4.49 -1.50 -5.92
N GLY A 151 -4.07 -2.26 -4.91
CA GLY A 151 -3.73 -1.79 -3.57
C GLY A 151 -4.94 -1.70 -2.64
N VAL A 152 -4.66 -1.72 -1.34
CA VAL A 152 -5.65 -1.64 -0.27
C VAL A 152 -5.72 -0.22 0.28
N GLY A 153 -6.91 0.39 0.23
CA GLY A 153 -7.12 1.79 0.56
C GLY A 153 -6.90 2.75 -0.63
N SER A 154 -7.54 3.92 -0.55
CA SER A 154 -7.60 4.89 -1.67
C SER A 154 -6.68 6.10 -1.53
N THR A 155 -6.15 6.36 -0.33
CA THR A 155 -5.40 7.58 0.00
C THR A 155 -3.91 7.28 0.10
N GLY A 156 -3.06 8.19 -0.39
CA GLY A 156 -1.61 8.09 -0.22
C GLY A 156 -0.86 7.26 -1.26
N LYS A 157 -1.51 6.75 -2.32
CA LYS A 157 -0.85 5.89 -3.34
C LYS A 157 0.37 6.55 -4.00
N ALA A 158 0.27 7.85 -4.30
CA ALA A 158 1.37 8.66 -4.82
C ALA A 158 2.53 8.87 -3.82
N PHE A 159 2.43 8.34 -2.60
CA PHE A 159 3.44 8.45 -1.56
C PHE A 159 3.90 7.07 -1.03
N GLY A 160 3.61 5.99 -1.78
CA GLY A 160 4.10 4.65 -1.47
C GLY A 160 3.23 3.85 -0.49
N PHE A 161 1.96 4.24 -0.37
CA PHE A 161 0.96 3.56 0.45
C PHE A 161 0.15 2.56 -0.39
N SER A 162 -0.63 1.72 0.28
CA SER A 162 -1.61 0.76 -0.29
C SER A 162 -1.05 -0.54 -0.87
N LEU A 163 0.27 -0.67 -1.03
CA LEU A 163 0.87 -1.93 -1.50
C LEU A 163 0.78 -2.99 -0.40
N LEU A 164 -0.04 -4.02 -0.62
CA LEU A 164 -0.14 -5.21 0.21
C LEU A 164 0.93 -6.23 -0.23
N SER A 165 1.84 -6.60 0.67
CA SER A 165 2.82 -7.67 0.47
C SER A 165 2.41 -8.93 1.23
N ILE A 166 2.62 -10.10 0.63
CA ILE A 166 2.24 -11.45 1.11
C ILE A 166 3.24 -12.52 0.65
#